data_AF-A0A924XAI4-F1
#
_entry.id   AF-A0A924XAI4-F1
#
_cell.length_a   1.000
_cell.length_b   1.000
_cell.length_c   1.000
_cell.angle_alpha   90.00
_cell.angle_beta   90.00
_cell.angle_gamma   90.00
#
_symmetry.space_group_name_H-M   'P 1'
#
loop_
_entity.id
_entity.type
_entity.pdbx_description
1 polymer ?
#
loop_
_entity_poly.entity_id
_entity_poly.type
_entity_poly.pdbx_seq_one_letter_code
_entity_poly.pdbx_strand_id
1 'polypeptide(L)'
;MASEIIARQGPLAFGPHLPDDIVLLRTFTYEHEALIAQAALESHGIPSMLKSDSAAGMLAFVHGISIAVRAVDKERAARIISEKV
;
A
#
# COMPACT_ATOMS: atom_id res chain seq x y z
N MET A 1 -27.85 25.93 23.19
CA MET A 1 -28.40 24.76 22.50
C MET A 1 -27.33 24.24 21.57
N ALA A 2 -26.88 23.01 21.83
CA ALA A 2 -25.73 22.37 21.19
C ALA A 2 -26.04 21.93 19.75
N SER A 3 -25.06 22.08 18.86
CA SER A 3 -24.89 21.26 17.65
C SER A 3 -23.46 21.45 17.15
N GLU A 4 -22.55 20.70 17.75
CA GLU A 4 -21.16 20.54 17.30
C GLU A 4 -21.16 19.51 16.17
N ILE A 5 -21.12 19.98 14.93
CA ILE A 5 -21.10 19.13 13.74
C ILE A 5 -19.65 18.73 13.47
N ILE A 6 -19.28 17.56 14.02
CA ILE A 6 -18.32 16.57 13.49
C ILE A 6 -17.18 17.17 12.65
N ALA A 7 -16.15 17.66 13.34
CA ALA A 7 -14.82 17.79 12.77
C ALA A 7 -14.20 16.40 12.57
N ARG A 8 -14.53 15.72 11.47
CA ARG A 8 -13.76 14.57 10.98
C ARG A 8 -13.85 14.52 9.47
N GLN A 9 -12.85 15.09 8.81
CA GLN A 9 -12.08 14.50 7.70
C GLN A 9 -11.17 15.62 7.18
N GLY A 10 -10.06 15.85 7.90
CA GLY A 10 -8.92 16.54 7.30
C GLY A 10 -8.36 15.67 6.16
N PRO A 11 -7.66 16.27 5.18
CA PRO A 11 -7.06 15.53 4.07
C PRO A 11 -6.12 14.45 4.62
N LEU A 12 -5.87 13.40 3.84
CA LEU A 12 -4.93 12.30 4.13
C LEU A 12 -3.49 12.85 4.33
N ALA A 13 -3.27 13.55 5.44
CA ALA A 13 -1.97 14.02 5.88
C ALA A 13 -1.36 12.87 6.67
N PHE A 14 -0.46 12.14 6.01
CA PHE A 14 0.52 11.32 6.67
C PHE A 14 1.12 12.17 7.82
N GLY A 15 0.75 11.87 9.06
CA GLY A 15 1.21 12.63 10.22
C GLY A 15 2.74 12.70 10.27
N PRO A 16 3.34 13.70 10.92
CA PRO A 16 4.79 13.85 10.99
C PRO A 16 5.36 12.81 11.95
N HIS A 17 5.57 11.60 11.44
CA HIS A 17 6.36 10.57 12.10
C HIS A 17 7.22 9.87 11.03
N LEU A 18 8.45 10.38 10.91
CA LEU A 18 9.66 9.84 10.26
C LEU A 18 9.51 9.28 8.82
N PRO A 19 10.19 9.87 7.82
CA PRO A 19 9.95 9.57 6.42
C PRO A 19 10.65 8.33 5.82
N ASP A 20 11.33 7.47 6.58
CA ASP A 20 12.38 6.63 5.96
C ASP A 20 12.17 5.12 5.88
N ASP A 21 11.11 4.56 6.46
CA ASP A 21 10.97 3.10 6.50
C ASP A 21 9.77 2.62 5.67
N ILE A 22 9.79 2.92 4.38
CA ILE A 22 8.92 2.22 3.41
C ILE A 22 9.65 0.95 2.98
N VAL A 23 9.06 -0.20 3.27
CA VAL A 23 9.62 -1.51 2.93
C VAL A 23 8.85 -2.15 1.79
N LEU A 24 9.59 -2.78 0.90
CA LEU A 24 9.03 -3.65 -0.12
C LEU A 24 8.53 -4.93 0.54
N LEU A 25 7.25 -5.25 0.35
CA LEU A 25 6.65 -6.43 0.93
C LEU A 25 6.67 -7.64 -0.02
N ARG A 26 6.22 -7.43 -1.25
CA ARG A 26 6.12 -8.47 -2.27
C ARG A 26 6.11 -7.85 -3.66
N THR A 27 6.67 -8.58 -4.62
CA THR A 27 6.57 -8.28 -6.05
C THR A 27 5.64 -9.28 -6.71
N PHE A 28 4.65 -8.79 -7.44
CA PHE A 28 3.67 -9.56 -8.20
C PHE A 28 4.05 -9.57 -9.68
N THR A 29 3.75 -10.67 -10.37
CA THR A 29 3.98 -10.77 -11.81
C THR A 29 2.93 -9.98 -12.59
N TYR A 30 1.69 -9.93 -12.09
CA TYR A 30 0.59 -9.27 -12.76
C TYR A 30 0.00 -8.11 -11.97
N GLU A 31 -0.48 -7.09 -12.69
CA GLU A 31 -1.09 -5.89 -12.11
C GLU A 31 -2.35 -6.17 -11.31
N HIS A 32 -3.20 -7.06 -11.81
CA HIS A 32 -4.44 -7.40 -11.12
C HIS A 32 -4.19 -8.05 -9.75
N GLU A 33 -3.16 -8.88 -9.60
CA GLU A 33 -2.79 -9.48 -8.30
C GLU A 33 -2.30 -8.41 -7.32
N ALA A 34 -1.50 -7.47 -7.81
CA ALA A 34 -1.01 -6.34 -7.01
C ALA A 34 -2.16 -5.42 -6.56
N LEU A 35 -3.13 -5.16 -7.44
CA LEU A 35 -4.33 -4.39 -7.11
C LEU A 35 -5.21 -5.09 -6.08
N ILE A 36 -5.40 -6.42 -6.17
CA ILE A 36 -6.13 -7.21 -5.17
C ILE A 36 -5.43 -7.13 -3.82
N ALA A 37 -4.11 -7.27 -3.79
CA ALA A 37 -3.32 -7.16 -2.57
C ALA A 37 -3.39 -5.76 -1.96
N GLN A 38 -3.32 -4.71 -2.77
CA GLN A 38 -3.50 -3.33 -2.33
C GLN A 38 -4.89 -3.12 -1.71
N ALA A 39 -5.95 -3.54 -2.40
CA ALA A 39 -7.32 -3.41 -1.91
C ALA A 39 -7.52 -4.15 -0.58
N ALA A 40 -6.92 -5.33 -0.43
CA ALA A 40 -6.93 -6.07 0.84
C ALA A 40 -6.23 -5.29 1.96
N LEU A 41 -5.07 -4.68 1.71
CA LEU A 41 -4.36 -3.88 2.71
C LEU A 41 -5.13 -2.62 3.11
N GLU A 42 -5.67 -1.91 2.12
CA GLU A 42 -6.47 -0.68 2.34
C GLU A 42 -7.74 -0.99 3.14
N SER A 43 -8.43 -2.09 2.84
CA SER A 43 -9.61 -2.54 3.59
C SER A 43 -9.31 -2.85 5.06
N HIS A 44 -8.05 -3.14 5.41
CA HIS A 44 -7.59 -3.39 6.77
C HIS A 44 -6.96 -2.14 7.42
N GLY A 45 -7.04 -0.98 6.76
CA GLY A 45 -6.51 0.30 7.23
C GLY A 45 -5.00 0.42 7.14
N ILE A 46 -4.35 -0.38 6.29
CA ILE A 46 -2.91 -0.33 6.05
C ILE A 46 -2.65 0.48 4.78
N PRO A 47 -2.05 1.68 4.88
CA PRO A 47 -1.63 2.44 3.72
C PRO A 47 -0.57 1.66 2.94
N SER A 48 -0.79 1.47 1.65
CA SER A 48 0.16 0.79 0.76
C SER A 48 0.36 1.57 -0.52
N MET A 49 1.49 1.35 -1.19
CA MET A 49 1.84 1.96 -2.46
C MET A 49 2.23 0.86 -3.45
N LEU A 50 1.65 0.91 -4.65
CA LEU A 50 2.12 0.11 -5.77
C LEU A 50 3.26 0.86 -6.47
N LYS A 51 4.38 0.16 -6.64
CA LYS A 51 5.52 0.59 -7.44
C LYS A 51 5.64 -0.34 -8.63
N SER A 52 5.27 0.17 -9.79
CA SER A 52 5.52 -0.51 -11.06
C SER A 52 6.92 -0.12 -11.54
N ASP A 53 7.82 -1.09 -11.68
CA ASP A 53 9.07 -0.88 -12.42
C ASP A 53 8.77 -0.92 -13.92
N SER A 54 7.96 0.02 -14.40
CA SER A 54 7.80 0.27 -15.84
C SER A 54 9.04 0.98 -16.36
N ALA A 55 10.18 0.27 -16.40
CA ALA A 55 11.36 0.71 -17.11
C ALA A 55 11.02 0.73 -18.61
N ALA A 56 10.87 1.94 -19.14
CA ALA A 56 10.48 2.16 -20.52
C ALA A 56 11.49 1.55 -21.51
N GLY A 57 11.02 0.61 -22.34
CA GLY A 57 11.73 0.13 -23.53
C GLY A 57 11.95 -1.38 -23.56
N MET A 58 11.35 -2.06 -24.56
CA MET A 58 11.55 -3.44 -25.07
C MET A 58 11.75 -4.64 -24.10
N LEU A 59 11.97 -4.44 -22.81
CA LEU A 59 12.21 -5.43 -21.74
C LEU A 59 11.22 -5.28 -20.57
N ALA A 60 10.21 -4.42 -20.72
CA ALA A 60 9.20 -4.12 -19.68
C ALA A 60 8.28 -5.31 -19.33
N PHE A 61 8.34 -6.42 -20.06
CA PHE A 61 7.54 -7.62 -19.80
C PHE A 61 8.00 -8.43 -18.57
N VAL A 62 9.16 -8.11 -17.98
CA VAL A 62 9.76 -8.91 -16.89
C VAL A 62 9.75 -8.17 -15.54
N HIS A 63 9.38 -6.89 -15.52
CA HIS A 63 9.41 -6.10 -14.30
C HIS A 63 8.06 -6.18 -13.57
N GLY A 64 8.03 -6.98 -12.50
CA GLY A 64 6.85 -7.16 -11.67
C GLY A 64 6.44 -5.90 -10.89
N ILE A 65 5.21 -5.89 -10.41
CA ILE A 65 4.62 -4.79 -9.66
C ILE A 65 4.80 -5.03 -8.18
N SER A 66 5.44 -4.09 -7.54
CA SER A 66 5.91 -4.20 -6.17
C SER A 66 4.97 -3.47 -5.21
N ILE A 67 4.52 -4.13 -4.15
CA ILE A 67 3.73 -3.48 -3.09
C ILE A 67 4.64 -3.07 -1.93
N ALA A 68 4.59 -1.80 -1.60
CA ALA A 68 5.36 -1.21 -0.53
C ALA A 68 4.41 -0.75 0.58
N VAL A 69 4.83 -0.99 1.82
CA VAL A 69 4.11 -0.58 3.04
C VAL A 69 5.07 0.07 4.00
N ARG A 70 4.55 0.71 5.05
CA ARG A 70 5.40 1.17 6.14
C ARG A 70 6.00 -0.02 6.87
N ALA A 71 7.25 0.09 7.33
CA ALA A 71 7.94 -0.98 8.06
C ALA A 71 7.17 -1.39 9.32
N VAL A 72 6.53 -0.44 9.99
CA VAL A 72 5.67 -0.68 11.16
C VAL A 72 4.49 -1.61 10.85
N ASP A 73 4.01 -1.60 9.61
CA ASP A 73 2.88 -2.40 9.15
C ASP A 73 3.32 -3.69 8.43
N LYS A 74 4.63 -3.90 8.24
CA LYS A 74 5.19 -5.01 7.44
C LYS A 74 4.65 -6.37 7.84
N GLU A 75 4.74 -6.72 9.12
CA GLU A 75 4.32 -8.04 9.60
C GLU A 75 2.82 -8.25 9.45
N ARG A 76 2.04 -7.20 9.71
CA ARG A 76 0.58 -7.23 9.59
C ARG A 76 0.15 -7.36 8.12
N ALA A 77 0.79 -6.60 7.24
CA ALA A 77 0.57 -6.66 5.79
C ALA A 77 0.95 -8.03 5.20
N ALA A 78 2.08 -8.60 5.64
CA ALA A 78 2.53 -9.92 5.20
C ALA A 78 1.52 -11.03 5.56
N ARG A 79 0.91 -10.95 6.74
CA ARG A 79 -0.15 -11.88 7.16
C ARG A 79 -1.40 -11.77 6.29
N ILE A 80 -1.86 -10.56 6.02
CA ILE A 80 -3.07 -10.33 5.20
C ILE A 80 -2.88 -10.87 3.78
N ILE A 81 -1.72 -10.61 3.18
CA ILE A 81 -1.43 -11.09 1.83
C ILE A 81 -1.28 -12.62 1.79
N SER A 82 -0.69 -13.23 2.81
CA SER A 82 -0.59 -14.70 2.90
C SER A 82 -1.94 -15.39 3.08
N GLU A 83 -2.97 -14.69 3.56
CA GLU A 83 -4.30 -15.26 3.80
C GLU A 83 -5.23 -15.09 2.59
N LYS A 84 -4.98 -14.10 1.71
CA LYS A 84 -5.89 -13.72 0.62
C LYS A 84 -5.36 -13.93 -0.79
N VAL A 85 -4.06 -14.22 -0.95
CA VAL A 85 -3.39 -14.48 -2.25
C VAL A 85 -2.56 -15.74 -2.15
#